data_AF-Q7NQN0-F1
#
_entry.id   AF-Q7NQN0-F1
#
_cell.length_a   1.000
_cell.length_b   1.000
_cell.length_c   1.000
_cell.angle_alpha   90.00
_cell.angle_beta   90.00
_cell.angle_gamma   90.00
#
_symmetry.space_group_name_H-M   'P 1'
#
loop_
_entity.id
_entity.type
_entity.pdbx_description
1 polymer ?
#
loop_
_entity_poly.entity_id
_entity_poly.type
_entity_poly.pdbx_seq_one_letter_code
_entity_poly.pdbx_strand_id
1 'polypeptide(L)'
;MKEIKKTVLASVILSAMMTACGGGGSSSADGGSGNAPSVAFYQRSAGGVEVGTLDCSGASCKVPASASGAASGSVYRYSNTTGRDQTLQLTGPVTSAWQAEFVRISGGDTSTQFKQSGSGLRGAGREVADRLEAESQAVLNAVAKNSSNGALQRLQLQHSAKLSGAQAALQQQAYALGDARTWHDMDGDSPTTLKAVRDLPNGGGKVYVWGQSGLDVGVDNAQADALAERFAGSVYPLEASVVSEPWGNDIHPSWRSLALPGSTKDVHLVLSRLNDPAKTSGGRLLGYVRWTNALLASAASSMCQGDAECADVIGKSNEALVTFIDLDTFAKADSPGNWSMKDNGPSLALSTMAHEYLHVLYAYNKILRQKPGSAPTTVWENELAAQTMGYLVSADTYTGGRGRDANSHPDLRPRGDFEQFLAKPACNLKGWSVAADDYTCYPKALALGMQMLHQFGPGVMKPWVTGPSKGESALNDGLRAVGAGDYGSLLQRLTTTLALGSYSQEVAGFGFPAKTITLPANQYFPAGKILQLPAVRFQASEVGWRNDSSQETWRQPLAVSRGAARITVPANSHLLLVKP
;
A
#
# COMPACT_ATOMS: atom_id res chain seq x y z
N MET A 1 -8.52 -80.01 -1.41
CA MET A 1 -7.74 -80.74 -2.45
C MET A 1 -7.51 -79.79 -3.62
N LYS A 2 -6.24 -79.65 -4.02
CA LYS A 2 -5.68 -79.31 -5.35
C LYS A 2 -6.16 -78.03 -6.05
N GLU A 3 -5.31 -77.01 -6.12
CA GLU A 3 -4.18 -76.77 -7.06
C GLU A 3 -4.63 -76.05 -8.34
N ILE A 4 -4.25 -74.78 -8.58
CA ILE A 4 -2.99 -74.20 -9.13
C ILE A 4 -3.17 -73.76 -10.61
N LYS A 5 -3.09 -72.43 -10.77
CA LYS A 5 -2.39 -71.56 -11.75
C LYS A 5 -2.33 -71.91 -13.26
N LYS A 6 -2.53 -70.85 -14.06
CA LYS A 6 -1.56 -70.14 -14.95
C LYS A 6 -2.00 -68.67 -14.97
N THR A 7 -1.29 -67.61 -14.57
CA THR A 7 0.07 -67.07 -14.83
C THR A 7 0.35 -66.74 -16.29
N VAL A 8 0.34 -65.44 -16.63
CA VAL A 8 1.34 -64.56 -17.31
C VAL A 8 0.75 -63.14 -17.12
N LEU A 9 1.25 -62.14 -16.39
CA LEU A 9 2.57 -61.60 -16.00
C LEU A 9 3.49 -61.21 -17.17
N ALA A 10 3.39 -59.94 -17.57
CA ALA A 10 4.54 -59.16 -18.02
C ALA A 10 4.61 -57.88 -17.17
N SER A 11 5.47 -57.96 -16.16
CA SER A 11 6.05 -56.84 -15.42
C SER A 11 7.23 -56.24 -16.20
N VAL A 12 7.88 -55.24 -15.60
CA VAL A 12 9.29 -54.80 -15.72
C VAL A 12 9.41 -53.36 -16.25
N ILE A 13 10.09 -52.38 -15.63
CA ILE A 13 10.67 -52.10 -14.30
C ILE A 13 11.34 -50.71 -14.42
N LEU A 14 11.43 -50.01 -13.27
CA LEU A 14 12.37 -48.95 -12.85
C LEU A 14 13.25 -48.22 -13.88
N SER A 15 13.39 -46.91 -13.64
CA SER A 15 14.66 -46.37 -13.13
C SER A 15 14.42 -45.11 -12.28
N ALA A 16 14.61 -45.28 -10.97
CA ALA A 16 14.95 -44.23 -10.04
C ALA A 16 16.42 -44.38 -9.65
N MET A 17 17.04 -43.25 -9.33
CA MET A 17 18.35 -43.00 -8.70
C MET A 17 19.60 -42.94 -9.59
N MET A 18 20.28 -41.79 -9.53
CA MET A 18 21.65 -41.59 -8.99
C MET A 18 21.92 -40.07 -8.98
N THR A 19 21.94 -39.44 -7.79
CA THR A 19 23.12 -38.86 -7.09
C THR A 19 23.61 -37.52 -7.70
N ALA A 20 23.75 -36.44 -6.93
CA ALA A 20 24.72 -36.35 -5.84
C ALA A 20 24.27 -35.51 -4.64
N CYS A 21 24.53 -36.07 -3.46
CA CYS A 21 24.85 -35.34 -2.24
C CYS A 21 26.11 -34.48 -2.45
N GLY A 22 26.11 -33.29 -1.87
CA GLY A 22 27.31 -32.49 -1.63
C GLY A 22 27.00 -31.53 -0.47
N GLY A 23 27.15 -32.02 0.76
CA GLY A 23 26.97 -31.24 1.96
C GLY A 23 28.19 -30.41 2.34
N GLY A 24 27.95 -29.37 3.12
CA GLY A 24 28.79 -28.91 4.24
C GLY A 24 30.14 -28.26 3.89
N GLY A 25 30.20 -26.94 4.05
CA GLY A 25 31.47 -26.21 4.13
C GLY A 25 31.25 -24.80 4.66
N SER A 26 31.41 -24.63 5.97
CA SER A 26 31.65 -23.33 6.60
C SER A 26 33.02 -22.80 6.16
N SER A 27 33.04 -21.62 5.56
CA SER A 27 34.20 -20.73 5.63
C SER A 27 33.74 -19.30 5.46
N SER A 28 34.01 -18.50 6.49
CA SER A 28 34.11 -17.05 6.42
C SER A 28 34.92 -16.63 5.20
N ALA A 29 34.43 -15.67 4.42
CA ALA A 29 35.26 -14.83 3.58
C ALA A 29 34.51 -13.53 3.28
N ASP A 30 35.13 -12.45 3.76
CA ASP A 30 34.88 -11.06 3.45
C ASP A 30 34.85 -10.77 1.94
N GLY A 31 34.12 -9.69 1.60
CA GLY A 31 34.51 -8.70 0.57
C GLY A 31 34.87 -9.22 -0.82
N GLY A 32 33.95 -9.07 -1.77
CA GLY A 32 34.27 -9.25 -3.18
C GLY A 32 33.14 -8.84 -4.12
N SER A 33 33.15 -7.57 -4.54
CA SER A 33 32.36 -7.04 -5.65
C SER A 33 32.69 -7.76 -6.97
N GLY A 34 31.71 -8.44 -7.57
CA GLY A 34 31.81 -9.01 -8.91
C GLY A 34 30.47 -8.92 -9.63
N ASN A 35 30.34 -7.99 -10.58
CA ASN A 35 29.18 -7.85 -11.45
C ASN A 35 29.04 -9.08 -12.36
N ALA A 36 27.94 -9.81 -12.23
CA ALA A 36 27.51 -10.73 -13.28
C ALA A 36 27.05 -9.91 -14.52
N PRO A 37 27.40 -10.31 -15.76
CA PRO A 37 26.91 -9.64 -16.95
C PRO A 37 25.39 -9.81 -17.04
N SER A 38 24.66 -8.70 -17.22
CA SER A 38 23.22 -8.74 -17.50
C SER A 38 22.99 -9.44 -18.84
N VAL A 39 22.32 -10.60 -18.83
CA VAL A 39 21.88 -11.27 -20.06
C VAL A 39 21.00 -10.31 -20.86
N ALA A 40 21.30 -10.13 -22.15
CA ALA A 40 20.57 -9.20 -22.99
C ALA A 40 19.09 -9.64 -23.08
N PHE A 41 18.18 -8.74 -22.67
CA PHE A 41 16.74 -8.97 -22.68
C PHE A 41 16.11 -8.09 -23.75
N TYR A 42 15.31 -8.70 -24.64
CA TYR A 42 14.58 -8.00 -25.68
C TYR A 42 13.15 -8.50 -25.75
N GLN A 43 12.20 -7.58 -25.61
CA GLN A 43 10.79 -7.82 -25.89
C GLN A 43 10.34 -6.86 -26.99
N ARG A 44 9.59 -7.39 -27.96
CA ARG A 44 9.02 -6.59 -29.05
C ARG A 44 7.52 -6.82 -29.11
N SER A 45 6.77 -5.73 -29.19
CA SER A 45 5.33 -5.76 -29.42
C SER A 45 4.99 -6.02 -30.89
N ALA A 46 3.72 -6.34 -31.17
CA ALA A 46 3.21 -6.42 -32.53
C ALA A 46 3.30 -5.07 -33.29
N GLY A 47 3.16 -3.95 -32.57
CA GLY A 47 3.34 -2.59 -33.10
C GLY A 47 4.80 -2.22 -33.39
N GLY A 48 5.75 -3.12 -33.13
CA GLY A 48 7.17 -2.90 -33.40
C GLY A 48 7.91 -2.09 -32.34
N VAL A 49 7.25 -1.68 -31.26
CA VAL A 49 7.87 -1.07 -30.06
C VAL A 49 8.69 -2.13 -29.34
N GLU A 50 9.91 -1.76 -28.94
CA GLU A 50 10.87 -2.64 -28.29
C GLU A 50 11.17 -2.17 -26.87
N VAL A 51 11.28 -3.10 -25.92
CA VAL A 51 11.91 -2.88 -24.63
C VAL A 51 13.14 -3.77 -24.53
N GLY A 52 14.31 -3.13 -24.45
CA GLY A 52 15.61 -3.78 -24.47
C GLY A 52 16.50 -3.41 -23.29
N THR A 53 17.65 -4.08 -23.21
CA THR A 53 18.79 -3.66 -22.38
C THR A 53 19.91 -3.11 -23.26
N LEU A 54 20.68 -2.15 -22.75
CA LEU A 54 21.92 -1.71 -23.39
C LEU A 54 22.99 -2.79 -23.26
N ASP A 55 23.74 -3.03 -24.33
CA ASP A 55 24.88 -3.97 -24.34
C ASP A 55 26.14 -3.23 -23.87
N CYS A 56 26.56 -3.48 -22.64
CA CYS A 56 27.62 -2.72 -21.98
C CYS A 56 28.84 -3.58 -21.64
N SER A 57 30.02 -3.07 -22.01
CA SER A 57 31.32 -3.56 -21.55
C SER A 57 32.01 -2.43 -20.78
N GLY A 58 31.94 -2.50 -19.44
CA GLY A 58 32.36 -1.40 -18.57
C GLY A 58 31.53 -0.14 -18.83
N ALA A 59 32.22 0.98 -19.10
CA ALA A 59 31.60 2.27 -19.41
C ALA A 59 31.17 2.42 -20.88
N SER A 60 31.51 1.46 -21.76
CA SER A 60 31.12 1.51 -23.18
C SER A 60 29.86 0.70 -23.39
N CYS A 61 28.78 1.36 -23.81
CA CYS A 61 27.49 0.75 -24.05
C CYS A 61 27.05 0.94 -25.51
N LYS A 62 26.38 -0.06 -26.04
CA LYS A 62 25.81 -0.07 -27.39
C LYS A 62 24.29 -0.14 -27.30
N VAL A 63 23.64 0.78 -28.00
CA VAL A 63 22.22 0.64 -28.32
C VAL A 63 22.12 -0.49 -29.38
N PRO A 64 21.22 -1.46 -29.19
CA PRO A 64 21.07 -2.60 -30.09
C PRO A 64 20.81 -2.16 -31.54
N ALA A 65 21.32 -2.93 -32.51
CA ALA A 65 21.10 -2.63 -33.93
C ALA A 65 19.61 -2.65 -34.33
N SER A 66 18.80 -3.48 -33.66
CA SER A 66 17.34 -3.55 -33.80
C SER A 66 16.66 -2.19 -33.58
N ALA A 67 17.26 -1.33 -32.75
CA ALA A 67 16.70 -0.02 -32.43
C ALA A 67 16.59 0.93 -33.60
N SER A 68 17.34 0.71 -34.69
CA SER A 68 17.17 1.46 -35.94
C SER A 68 15.77 1.27 -36.54
N GLY A 69 15.27 0.02 -36.54
CA GLY A 69 13.96 -0.36 -37.08
C GLY A 69 12.83 -0.49 -36.04
N ALA A 70 13.10 -0.24 -34.76
CA ALA A 70 12.09 -0.22 -33.71
C ALA A 70 11.16 1.01 -33.83
N ALA A 71 9.93 0.94 -33.34
CA ALA A 71 9.01 2.07 -33.40
C ALA A 71 9.41 3.20 -32.41
N SER A 72 8.91 4.41 -32.65
CA SER A 72 8.94 5.51 -31.67
C SER A 72 8.34 5.05 -30.33
N GLY A 73 8.92 5.50 -29.22
CA GLY A 73 8.56 5.06 -27.86
C GLY A 73 9.27 3.79 -27.38
N SER A 74 10.14 3.17 -28.20
CA SER A 74 10.96 2.03 -27.76
C SER A 74 11.95 2.45 -26.66
N VAL A 75 12.20 1.56 -25.71
CA VAL A 75 12.96 1.86 -24.47
C VAL A 75 14.14 0.91 -24.31
N TYR A 76 15.34 1.45 -24.08
CA TYR A 76 16.55 0.66 -23.84
C TYR A 76 17.16 1.00 -22.49
N ARG A 77 17.36 -0.02 -21.66
CA ARG A 77 17.60 0.16 -20.22
C ARG A 77 19.03 -0.17 -19.81
N TYR A 78 19.51 0.54 -18.82
CA TYR A 78 20.75 0.24 -18.10
C TYR A 78 20.56 0.46 -16.60
N SER A 79 21.26 -0.32 -15.79
CA SER A 79 21.20 -0.24 -14.33
C SER A 79 22.60 0.03 -13.79
N ASN A 80 22.80 1.18 -13.17
CA ASN A 80 23.97 1.43 -12.32
C ASN A 80 23.63 1.00 -10.90
N THR A 81 23.99 -0.23 -10.54
CA THR A 81 23.82 -0.77 -9.18
C THR A 81 25.01 -0.47 -8.27
N THR A 82 25.94 0.37 -8.72
CA THR A 82 27.13 0.72 -7.93
C THR A 82 26.86 1.93 -7.05
N GLY A 83 27.62 2.04 -5.95
CA GLY A 83 27.58 3.20 -5.04
C GLY A 83 28.28 4.45 -5.59
N ARG A 84 28.57 4.52 -6.90
CA ARG A 84 29.23 5.67 -7.54
C ARG A 84 28.58 5.97 -8.88
N ASP A 85 28.65 7.23 -9.30
CA ASP A 85 28.21 7.64 -10.63
C ASP A 85 29.05 6.95 -11.71
N GLN A 86 28.38 6.55 -12.79
CA GLN A 86 29.02 5.92 -13.95
C GLN A 86 28.77 6.75 -15.20
N THR A 87 29.85 7.20 -15.83
CA THR A 87 29.75 7.87 -17.12
C THR A 87 29.82 6.84 -18.24
N LEU A 88 28.73 6.70 -18.99
CA LEU A 88 28.63 5.79 -20.11
C LEU A 88 28.91 6.52 -21.43
N GLN A 89 29.63 5.85 -22.32
CA GLN A 89 29.71 6.19 -23.73
C GLN A 89 28.72 5.31 -24.50
N LEU A 90 27.65 5.91 -25.02
CA LEU A 90 26.61 5.25 -25.79
C LEU A 90 26.93 5.36 -27.27
N THR A 91 26.90 4.23 -27.99
CA THR A 91 27.09 4.16 -29.44
C THR A 91 25.96 3.36 -30.10
N GLY A 92 25.81 3.46 -31.42
CA GLY A 92 24.74 2.78 -32.17
C GLY A 92 23.75 3.78 -32.80
N PRO A 93 22.48 3.39 -33.06
CA PRO A 93 21.48 4.24 -33.73
C PRO A 93 20.91 5.36 -32.85
N VAL A 94 21.73 5.91 -31.95
CA VAL A 94 21.34 6.95 -30.99
C VAL A 94 21.49 8.34 -31.62
N THR A 95 20.50 9.21 -31.43
CA THR A 95 20.50 10.59 -31.96
C THR A 95 20.12 11.59 -30.87
N SER A 96 20.35 12.89 -31.11
CA SER A 96 20.00 13.96 -30.17
C SER A 96 18.50 14.12 -29.93
N ALA A 97 17.65 13.48 -30.74
CA ALA A 97 16.21 13.47 -30.54
C ALA A 97 15.77 12.48 -29.43
N TRP A 98 16.63 11.52 -29.08
CA TRP A 98 16.37 10.57 -28.01
C TRP A 98 16.35 11.27 -26.65
N GLN A 99 15.54 10.72 -25.74
CA GLN A 99 15.45 11.19 -24.37
C GLN A 99 16.10 10.20 -23.43
N ALA A 100 16.79 10.72 -22.41
CA ALA A 100 17.27 9.93 -21.31
C ALA A 100 16.40 10.18 -20.08
N GLU A 101 15.70 9.14 -19.66
CA GLU A 101 14.92 9.13 -18.42
C GLU A 101 15.67 8.35 -17.36
N PHE A 102 15.58 8.83 -16.13
CA PHE A 102 16.26 8.23 -15.00
C PHE A 102 15.30 7.95 -13.88
N VAL A 103 15.61 6.89 -13.15
CA VAL A 103 15.00 6.60 -11.86
C VAL A 103 16.09 6.21 -10.88
N ARG A 104 16.21 6.97 -9.80
CA ARG A 104 17.04 6.63 -8.66
C ARG A 104 16.31 5.57 -7.84
N ILE A 105 17.01 4.49 -7.56
CA ILE A 105 16.66 3.63 -6.44
C ILE A 105 17.37 4.26 -5.25
N SER A 106 16.62 4.87 -4.32
CA SER A 106 17.24 5.41 -3.12
C SER A 106 18.05 4.29 -2.44
N GLY A 107 19.34 4.55 -2.20
CA GLY A 107 20.32 3.60 -1.63
C GLY A 107 20.11 3.30 -0.14
N GLY A 108 18.89 3.48 0.34
CA GLY A 108 18.48 3.34 1.73
C GLY A 108 17.12 3.96 1.94
N ASP A 109 16.51 3.63 3.07
CA ASP A 109 15.38 4.38 3.61
C ASP A 109 15.94 5.72 4.11
N THR A 110 15.92 6.74 3.25
CA THR A 110 16.45 8.08 3.55
C THR A 110 15.37 9.00 4.11
N SER A 111 14.30 8.43 4.67
CA SER A 111 13.53 9.13 5.68
C SER A 111 14.53 9.56 6.76
N THR A 112 15.04 10.79 6.65
CA THR A 112 15.79 11.49 7.71
C THR A 112 14.92 11.67 8.96
N GLN A 113 13.70 11.19 8.89
CA GLN A 113 12.85 10.80 9.97
C GLN A 113 12.94 9.28 10.16
N PHE A 114 13.77 8.88 11.12
CA PHE A 114 13.36 7.89 12.13
C PHE A 114 12.09 8.37 12.88
N LYS A 115 11.10 8.94 12.18
CA LYS A 115 9.76 9.13 12.69
C LYS A 115 9.00 7.89 12.26
N GLN A 116 8.51 7.26 13.30
CA GLN A 116 8.13 5.89 13.38
C GLN A 116 6.62 5.93 13.61
N SER A 117 5.87 5.24 12.75
CA SER A 117 4.44 4.87 12.86
C SER A 117 3.34 5.82 12.34
N GLY A 118 2.43 5.23 11.55
CA GLY A 118 1.06 4.95 12.00
C GLY A 118 -0.06 5.93 11.64
N SER A 119 0.21 7.11 11.09
CA SER A 119 -0.84 8.06 10.69
C SER A 119 -1.22 7.88 9.23
N GLY A 120 -2.34 7.17 9.01
CA GLY A 120 -3.01 7.12 7.72
C GLY A 120 -3.80 8.39 7.50
N LEU A 121 -3.32 9.26 6.61
CA LEU A 121 -3.96 10.56 6.37
C LEU A 121 -4.14 10.81 4.90
N ARG A 122 -5.28 10.40 4.34
CA ARG A 122 -5.60 10.83 2.98
C ARG A 122 -5.98 12.32 2.95
N GLY A 123 -5.01 13.17 2.56
CA GLY A 123 -5.23 14.58 2.20
C GLY A 123 -5.04 15.63 3.31
N ALA A 124 -4.41 15.31 4.44
CA ALA A 124 -4.19 16.27 5.52
C ALA A 124 -3.12 17.35 5.23
N GLY A 125 -3.12 18.42 6.03
CA GLY A 125 -1.98 19.35 6.18
C GLY A 125 -0.91 18.81 7.14
N ARG A 126 0.32 19.33 7.03
CA ARG A 126 1.53 18.90 7.79
C ARG A 126 1.30 18.76 9.31
N GLU A 127 0.62 19.73 9.92
CA GLU A 127 0.43 19.80 11.38
C GLU A 127 -0.33 18.59 11.93
N VAL A 128 -1.32 18.10 11.19
CA VAL A 128 -2.15 16.95 11.56
C VAL A 128 -1.34 15.66 11.50
N ALA A 129 -0.53 15.51 10.46
CA ALA A 129 0.36 14.37 10.28
C ALA A 129 1.44 14.30 11.36
N ASP A 130 2.11 15.42 11.62
CA ASP A 130 3.13 15.55 12.67
C ASP A 130 2.54 15.19 14.05
N ARG A 131 1.29 15.63 14.31
CA ARG A 131 0.60 15.34 15.57
C ARG A 131 0.27 13.85 15.72
N LEU A 132 -0.40 13.22 14.75
CA LEU A 132 -0.75 11.80 14.87
C LEU A 132 0.48 10.90 14.99
N GLU A 133 1.57 11.27 14.33
CA GLU A 133 2.84 10.55 14.45
C GLU A 133 3.47 10.72 15.84
N ALA A 134 3.50 11.95 16.37
CA ALA A 134 3.99 12.20 17.74
C ALA A 134 3.19 11.41 18.79
N GLU A 135 1.86 11.45 18.70
CA GLU A 135 0.96 10.72 19.58
C GLU A 135 1.22 9.21 19.55
N SER A 136 1.39 8.64 18.36
CA SER A 136 1.70 7.22 18.19
C SER A 136 3.07 6.87 18.78
N GLN A 137 4.06 7.74 18.58
CA GLN A 137 5.41 7.52 19.10
C GLN A 137 5.49 7.60 20.62
N ALA A 138 4.74 8.52 21.24
CA ALA A 138 4.65 8.61 22.70
C ALA A 138 4.18 7.28 23.30
N VAL A 139 3.14 6.67 22.71
CA VAL A 139 2.65 5.35 23.14
C VAL A 139 3.69 4.26 22.90
N LEU A 140 4.24 4.15 21.69
CA LEU A 140 5.21 3.10 21.35
C LEU A 140 6.46 3.14 22.25
N ASN A 141 7.00 4.34 22.49
CA ASN A 141 8.13 4.55 23.39
C ASN A 141 7.81 4.13 24.83
N ALA A 142 6.64 4.55 25.35
CA ALA A 142 6.20 4.19 26.69
C ALA A 142 6.04 2.67 26.83
N VAL A 143 5.42 2.00 25.86
CA VAL A 143 5.25 0.53 25.89
C VAL A 143 6.59 -0.17 25.81
N ALA A 144 7.47 0.24 24.90
CA ALA A 144 8.79 -0.37 24.74
C ALA A 144 9.60 -0.29 26.04
N LYS A 145 9.68 0.91 26.65
CA LYS A 145 10.36 1.16 27.94
C LYS A 145 9.77 0.30 29.07
N ASN A 146 8.45 0.20 29.15
CA ASN A 146 7.80 -0.55 30.22
C ASN A 146 7.84 -2.07 29.99
N SER A 147 7.93 -2.51 28.74
CA SER A 147 8.17 -3.90 28.38
C SER A 147 9.58 -4.33 28.74
N SER A 148 10.61 -3.52 28.45
CA SER A 148 12.01 -3.88 28.73
C SER A 148 12.30 -4.02 30.23
N ASN A 149 11.65 -3.21 31.05
CA ASN A 149 11.90 -3.17 32.50
C ASN A 149 11.03 -4.17 33.30
N GLY A 150 10.28 -5.04 32.60
CA GLY A 150 9.33 -5.99 33.19
C GLY A 150 8.15 -5.32 33.91
N ALA A 151 8.02 -3.99 33.78
CA ALA A 151 6.98 -3.22 34.43
C ALA A 151 5.61 -3.58 33.85
N LEU A 152 5.50 -3.77 32.53
CA LEU A 152 4.25 -4.20 31.89
C LEU A 152 3.72 -5.51 32.49
N GLN A 153 4.59 -6.51 32.72
CA GLN A 153 4.16 -7.79 33.27
C GLN A 153 3.72 -7.68 34.73
N ARG A 154 4.43 -6.88 35.55
CA ARG A 154 4.03 -6.62 36.94
C ARG A 154 2.72 -5.84 37.02
N LEU A 155 2.55 -4.86 36.14
CA LEU A 155 1.35 -4.03 36.05
C LEU A 155 0.14 -4.81 35.52
N GLN A 156 0.35 -5.71 34.57
CA GLN A 156 -0.64 -6.68 34.12
C GLN A 156 -1.19 -7.50 35.27
N LEU A 157 -0.31 -8.01 36.14
CA LEU A 157 -0.73 -8.78 37.31
C LEU A 157 -1.53 -7.91 38.30
N GLN A 158 -1.05 -6.70 38.58
CA GLN A 158 -1.68 -5.77 39.54
C GLN A 158 -3.05 -5.24 39.08
N HIS A 159 -3.23 -5.01 37.79
CA HIS A 159 -4.46 -4.46 37.21
C HIS A 159 -5.29 -5.48 36.43
N SER A 160 -4.95 -6.77 36.52
CA SER A 160 -5.56 -7.86 35.76
C SER A 160 -7.09 -7.86 35.85
N ALA A 161 -7.66 -7.71 37.05
CA ALA A 161 -9.10 -7.69 37.27
C ALA A 161 -9.80 -6.47 36.64
N LYS A 162 -9.16 -5.28 36.67
CA LYS A 162 -9.71 -4.07 36.05
C LYS A 162 -9.70 -4.19 34.53
N LEU A 163 -8.59 -4.67 33.97
CA LEU A 163 -8.43 -4.85 32.54
C LEU A 163 -9.34 -5.97 32.01
N SER A 164 -9.46 -7.09 32.72
CA SER A 164 -10.39 -8.17 32.35
C SER A 164 -11.86 -7.72 32.44
N GLY A 165 -12.21 -6.92 33.45
CA GLY A 165 -13.54 -6.32 33.56
C GLY A 165 -13.86 -5.38 32.39
N ALA A 166 -12.92 -4.51 32.00
CA ALA A 166 -13.09 -3.65 30.83
C ALA A 166 -13.23 -4.46 29.53
N GLN A 167 -12.43 -5.50 29.36
CA GLN A 167 -12.52 -6.43 28.23
C GLN A 167 -13.89 -7.14 28.18
N ALA A 168 -14.40 -7.60 29.32
CA ALA A 168 -15.71 -8.25 29.40
C ALA A 168 -16.85 -7.27 29.11
N ALA A 169 -16.75 -6.01 29.56
CA ALA A 169 -17.74 -4.97 29.27
C ALA A 169 -17.82 -4.67 27.77
N LEU A 170 -16.67 -4.57 27.08
CA LEU A 170 -16.62 -4.37 25.63
C LEU A 170 -17.23 -5.54 24.86
N GLN A 171 -17.01 -6.79 25.32
CA GLN A 171 -17.61 -7.99 24.71
C GLN A 171 -19.14 -8.06 24.86
N GLN A 172 -19.70 -7.39 25.87
CA GLN A 172 -21.14 -7.31 26.11
C GLN A 172 -21.77 -6.09 25.45
N GLN A 173 -20.98 -5.22 24.83
CA GLN A 173 -21.46 -3.99 24.25
C GLN A 173 -22.32 -4.31 23.02
N ALA A 174 -23.57 -3.86 23.06
CA ALA A 174 -24.51 -3.97 21.97
C ALA A 174 -25.09 -2.59 21.68
N TYR A 175 -25.16 -2.24 20.41
CA TYR A 175 -25.68 -0.94 19.97
C TYR A 175 -26.95 -1.12 19.15
N ALA A 176 -27.91 -0.22 19.38
CA ALA A 176 -29.17 -0.12 18.65
C ALA A 176 -29.20 1.14 17.78
N LEU A 177 -29.97 1.10 16.68
CA LEU A 177 -30.16 2.27 15.82
C LEU A 177 -30.70 3.45 16.63
N GLY A 178 -30.11 4.62 16.44
CA GLY A 178 -30.43 5.82 17.21
C GLY A 178 -29.64 6.00 18.50
N ASP A 179 -28.85 5.02 18.93
CA ASP A 179 -27.94 5.19 20.07
C ASP A 179 -26.99 6.36 19.84
N ALA A 180 -26.76 7.14 20.89
CA ALA A 180 -25.83 8.26 20.87
C ALA A 180 -24.46 7.83 21.42
N ARG A 181 -23.39 8.31 20.78
CA ARG A 181 -22.02 8.10 21.25
C ARG A 181 -21.16 9.31 20.89
N THR A 182 -20.35 9.75 21.85
CA THR A 182 -19.27 10.70 21.60
C THR A 182 -18.01 9.94 21.24
N TRP A 183 -17.40 10.32 20.13
CA TRP A 183 -16.13 9.77 19.65
C TRP A 183 -15.00 10.77 19.90
N HIS A 184 -13.88 10.30 20.40
CA HIS A 184 -12.66 11.09 20.48
C HIS A 184 -12.02 11.14 19.09
N ASP A 185 -12.31 12.22 18.37
CA ASP A 185 -11.71 12.60 17.10
C ASP A 185 -10.34 13.25 17.35
N MET A 186 -9.55 13.46 16.31
CA MET A 186 -8.27 14.17 16.39
C MET A 186 -8.46 15.64 16.77
N ASP A 187 -9.51 16.30 16.28
CA ASP A 187 -9.74 17.74 16.52
C ASP A 187 -10.70 18.02 17.70
N GLY A 188 -11.24 16.98 18.33
CA GLY A 188 -12.10 17.12 19.50
C GLY A 188 -13.08 15.96 19.66
N ASP A 189 -14.13 16.20 20.44
CA ASP A 189 -15.19 15.22 20.62
C ASP A 189 -16.25 15.36 19.53
N SER A 190 -16.55 14.26 18.84
CA SER A 190 -17.53 14.16 17.77
C SER A 190 -18.80 13.47 18.30
N PRO A 191 -19.88 14.22 18.62
CA PRO A 191 -21.15 13.63 19.06
C PRO A 191 -21.90 13.03 17.86
N THR A 192 -22.19 11.74 17.94
CA THR A 192 -22.79 10.97 16.84
C THR A 192 -24.03 10.21 17.26
N THR A 193 -24.83 9.82 16.26
CA THR A 193 -25.92 8.85 16.42
C THR A 193 -25.70 7.66 15.49
N LEU A 194 -26.02 6.46 15.95
CA LEU A 194 -25.93 5.25 15.13
C LEU A 194 -26.99 5.27 14.03
N LYS A 195 -26.56 5.20 12.77
CA LYS A 195 -27.43 5.30 11.59
C LYS A 195 -27.65 3.97 10.88
N ALA A 196 -26.67 3.07 10.90
CA ALA A 196 -26.77 1.76 10.27
C ALA A 196 -25.92 0.72 10.99
N VAL A 197 -26.34 -0.55 10.87
CA VAL A 197 -25.63 -1.72 11.39
C VAL A 197 -25.77 -2.86 10.39
N ARG A 198 -24.67 -3.55 10.08
CA ARG A 198 -24.71 -4.79 9.27
C ARG A 198 -23.80 -5.86 9.84
N ASP A 199 -24.16 -7.12 9.61
CA ASP A 199 -23.31 -8.25 9.96
C ASP A 199 -22.12 -8.35 9.02
N LEU A 200 -20.94 -8.64 9.59
CA LEU A 200 -19.76 -8.99 8.83
C LEU A 200 -19.76 -10.50 8.52
N PRO A 201 -19.32 -10.92 7.33
CA PRO A 201 -19.36 -12.32 6.92
C PRO A 201 -18.53 -13.23 7.86
N ASN A 202 -18.96 -14.49 7.99
CA ASN A 202 -18.32 -15.56 8.78
C ASN A 202 -18.17 -15.28 10.28
N GLY A 203 -19.16 -14.63 10.88
CA GLY A 203 -19.08 -14.27 12.30
C GLY A 203 -17.95 -13.29 12.58
N GLY A 204 -17.69 -12.41 11.60
CA GLY A 204 -16.73 -11.31 11.67
C GLY A 204 -17.19 -10.15 12.57
N GLY A 205 -18.24 -10.32 13.37
CA GLY A 205 -18.85 -9.23 14.15
C GLY A 205 -19.83 -8.42 13.32
N LYS A 206 -19.95 -7.14 13.64
CA LYS A 206 -20.80 -6.17 12.96
C LYS A 206 -20.00 -4.96 12.50
N VAL A 207 -20.49 -4.28 11.47
CA VAL A 207 -20.09 -2.91 11.14
C VAL A 207 -21.18 -1.94 11.57
N TYR A 208 -20.78 -0.90 12.31
CA TYR A 208 -21.64 0.17 12.81
C TYR A 208 -21.28 1.48 12.11
N VAL A 209 -22.26 2.19 11.57
CA VAL A 209 -22.06 3.50 10.94
C VAL A 209 -22.69 4.58 11.80
N TRP A 210 -21.83 5.49 12.27
CA TRP A 210 -22.17 6.60 13.15
C TRP A 210 -22.16 7.90 12.35
N GLY A 211 -23.21 8.70 12.45
CA GLY A 211 -23.28 10.02 11.81
C GLY A 211 -23.21 11.14 12.83
N GLN A 212 -22.27 12.06 12.66
CA GLN A 212 -22.20 13.27 13.48
C GLN A 212 -23.50 14.08 13.37
N SER A 213 -23.98 14.56 14.51
CA SER A 213 -25.27 15.25 14.63
C SER A 213 -25.05 16.73 14.96
N GLY A 214 -26.04 17.58 14.68
CA GLY A 214 -25.98 19.01 15.00
C GLY A 214 -25.17 19.86 14.01
N LEU A 215 -24.92 19.35 12.80
CA LEU A 215 -24.26 20.06 11.71
C LEU A 215 -25.28 20.48 10.64
N ASP A 216 -24.86 21.39 9.75
CA ASP A 216 -25.60 21.81 8.55
C ASP A 216 -25.54 20.79 7.41
N VAL A 217 -24.65 19.81 7.51
CA VAL A 217 -24.59 18.60 6.67
C VAL A 217 -24.98 17.39 7.51
N GLY A 218 -25.60 16.39 6.89
CA GLY A 218 -25.95 15.16 7.56
C GLY A 218 -26.09 13.99 6.60
N VAL A 219 -26.11 12.81 7.18
CA VAL A 219 -26.44 11.56 6.48
C VAL A 219 -27.67 10.92 7.09
N ASP A 220 -28.53 10.40 6.23
CA ASP A 220 -29.66 9.59 6.64
C ASP A 220 -29.29 8.10 6.82
N ASN A 221 -30.26 7.32 7.28
CA ASN A 221 -30.05 5.88 7.51
C ASN A 221 -29.80 5.10 6.22
N ALA A 222 -30.34 5.53 5.08
CA ALA A 222 -30.16 4.83 3.80
C ALA A 222 -28.75 5.06 3.24
N GLN A 223 -28.23 6.28 3.35
CA GLN A 223 -26.85 6.61 3.00
C GLN A 223 -25.87 5.83 3.89
N ALA A 224 -26.10 5.83 5.21
CA ALA A 224 -25.28 5.07 6.15
C ALA A 224 -25.35 3.56 5.90
N ASP A 225 -26.53 3.01 5.59
CA ASP A 225 -26.70 1.58 5.29
C ASP A 225 -25.99 1.19 3.98
N ALA A 226 -25.98 2.06 2.97
CA ALA A 226 -25.22 1.84 1.75
C ALA A 226 -23.70 1.78 2.02
N LEU A 227 -23.18 2.62 2.92
CA LEU A 227 -21.77 2.54 3.33
C LEU A 227 -21.49 1.24 4.10
N ALA A 228 -22.37 0.87 5.04
CA ALA A 228 -22.24 -0.36 5.82
C ALA A 228 -22.28 -1.60 4.91
N GLU A 229 -23.14 -1.59 3.88
CA GLU A 229 -23.23 -2.65 2.86
C GLU A 229 -21.91 -2.79 2.11
N ARG A 230 -21.35 -1.68 1.61
CA ARG A 230 -20.07 -1.70 0.90
C ARG A 230 -18.92 -2.16 1.79
N PHE A 231 -18.93 -1.77 3.06
CA PHE A 231 -17.93 -2.26 4.00
C PHE A 231 -18.05 -3.78 4.20
N ALA A 232 -19.25 -4.28 4.50
CA ALA A 232 -19.47 -5.70 4.79
C ALA A 232 -19.34 -6.62 3.56
N GLY A 233 -19.71 -6.14 2.38
CA GLY A 233 -19.73 -6.91 1.13
C GLY A 233 -18.46 -6.79 0.28
N SER A 234 -17.73 -5.69 0.40
CA SER A 234 -16.54 -5.41 -0.40
C SER A 234 -15.29 -5.21 0.45
N VAL A 235 -15.24 -4.17 1.29
CA VAL A 235 -14.01 -3.76 2.00
C VAL A 235 -13.50 -4.86 2.93
N TYR A 236 -14.29 -5.21 3.95
CA TYR A 236 -13.92 -6.21 4.95
C TYR A 236 -13.53 -7.57 4.32
N PRO A 237 -14.38 -8.21 3.50
CA PRO A 237 -14.06 -9.55 3.00
C PRO A 237 -12.90 -9.55 2.01
N LEU A 238 -12.71 -8.48 1.21
CA LEU A 238 -11.56 -8.39 0.31
C LEU A 238 -10.26 -8.25 1.10
N GLU A 239 -10.17 -7.28 2.00
CA GLU A 239 -8.95 -7.06 2.77
C GLU A 239 -8.63 -8.23 3.70
N ALA A 240 -9.64 -8.82 4.33
CA ALA A 240 -9.46 -10.01 5.16
C ALA A 240 -8.96 -11.22 4.35
N SER A 241 -9.40 -11.37 3.09
CA SER A 241 -8.98 -12.46 2.22
C SER A 241 -7.58 -12.26 1.60
N VAL A 242 -7.24 -11.02 1.24
CA VAL A 242 -6.02 -10.67 0.51
C VAL A 242 -4.85 -10.38 1.44
N VAL A 243 -5.12 -9.87 2.63
CA VAL A 243 -4.12 -9.43 3.61
C VAL A 243 -4.15 -10.36 4.83
N SER A 244 -5.06 -10.08 5.76
CA SER A 244 -5.27 -10.86 6.98
C SER A 244 -6.56 -10.46 7.65
N GLU A 245 -7.03 -11.29 8.56
CA GLU A 245 -8.06 -10.87 9.51
C GLU A 245 -7.54 -9.71 10.37
N PRO A 246 -8.43 -8.78 10.74
CA PRO A 246 -8.05 -7.62 11.51
C PRO A 246 -7.65 -7.95 12.95
N TRP A 247 -8.11 -9.09 13.50
CA TRP A 247 -7.94 -9.42 14.91
C TRP A 247 -7.91 -10.94 15.15
N GLY A 248 -7.35 -11.33 16.29
CA GLY A 248 -7.07 -12.71 16.64
C GLY A 248 -6.25 -12.80 17.94
N ASN A 249 -6.22 -14.00 18.53
CA ASN A 249 -5.49 -14.26 19.78
C ASN A 249 -3.96 -14.30 19.59
N ASP A 250 -3.47 -14.06 18.37
CA ASP A 250 -2.07 -14.12 17.99
C ASP A 250 -1.34 -12.76 18.05
N ILE A 251 -1.94 -11.75 18.70
CA ILE A 251 -1.18 -10.58 19.18
C ILE A 251 -0.09 -11.02 20.17
N HIS A 252 1.03 -10.29 20.15
CA HIS A 252 2.16 -10.59 21.02
C HIS A 252 1.72 -10.48 22.49
N PRO A 253 2.13 -11.42 23.38
CA PRO A 253 1.62 -11.48 24.76
C PRO A 253 1.70 -10.17 25.55
N SER A 254 2.73 -9.36 25.31
CA SER A 254 2.90 -8.05 25.94
C SER A 254 1.79 -7.04 25.64
N TRP A 255 1.06 -7.20 24.53
CA TRP A 255 -0.05 -6.33 24.15
C TRP A 255 -1.42 -6.84 24.62
N ARG A 256 -1.56 -8.13 24.96
CA ARG A 256 -2.86 -8.80 25.18
C ARG A 256 -3.77 -8.18 26.24
N SER A 257 -3.17 -7.64 27.29
CA SER A 257 -3.92 -7.00 28.37
C SER A 257 -4.28 -5.54 28.07
N LEU A 258 -3.74 -4.98 26.99
CA LEU A 258 -3.78 -3.56 26.67
C LEU A 258 -4.61 -3.29 25.43
N ALA A 259 -4.56 -4.21 24.46
CA ALA A 259 -5.36 -4.15 23.26
C ALA A 259 -6.78 -4.67 23.52
N LEU A 260 -7.68 -4.38 22.57
CA LEU A 260 -8.99 -5.00 22.53
C LEU A 260 -8.91 -6.53 22.55
N PRO A 261 -9.85 -7.21 23.21
CA PRO A 261 -9.96 -8.67 23.12
C PRO A 261 -10.05 -9.12 21.67
N GLY A 262 -9.40 -10.24 21.33
CA GLY A 262 -9.46 -10.80 19.97
C GLY A 262 -10.87 -11.27 19.54
N SER A 263 -11.82 -11.37 20.47
CA SER A 263 -13.25 -11.59 20.18
C SER A 263 -14.00 -10.30 19.82
N THR A 264 -13.39 -9.12 20.01
CA THR A 264 -13.95 -7.84 19.56
C THR A 264 -13.71 -7.74 18.07
N LYS A 265 -14.71 -8.11 17.28
CA LYS A 265 -14.64 -8.10 15.82
C LYS A 265 -15.40 -6.94 15.18
N ASP A 266 -16.09 -6.18 16.03
CA ASP A 266 -16.96 -5.08 15.63
C ASP A 266 -16.17 -3.88 15.11
N VAL A 267 -16.54 -3.40 13.93
CA VAL A 267 -15.93 -2.25 13.25
C VAL A 267 -16.86 -1.04 13.30
N HIS A 268 -16.30 0.13 13.55
CA HIS A 268 -17.01 1.39 13.65
C HIS A 268 -16.55 2.35 12.56
N LEU A 269 -17.49 2.79 11.72
CA LEU A 269 -17.28 3.83 10.74
C LEU A 269 -17.92 5.12 11.26
N VAL A 270 -17.11 6.16 11.45
CA VAL A 270 -17.56 7.42 12.03
C VAL A 270 -17.53 8.51 10.96
N LEU A 271 -18.71 8.86 10.47
CA LEU A 271 -18.91 9.97 9.54
C LEU A 271 -18.93 11.26 10.35
N SER A 272 -17.83 11.99 10.28
CA SER A 272 -17.57 13.21 11.07
C SER A 272 -17.05 14.31 10.16
N ARG A 273 -17.30 15.57 10.53
CA ARG A 273 -16.75 16.71 9.82
C ARG A 273 -15.29 16.86 10.21
N LEU A 274 -14.40 16.38 9.33
CA LEU A 274 -12.96 16.39 9.54
C LEU A 274 -12.29 17.68 9.06
N ASN A 275 -13.05 18.55 8.40
CA ASN A 275 -12.54 19.76 7.81
C ASN A 275 -13.42 20.94 8.20
N ASP A 276 -12.76 22.08 8.49
CA ASP A 276 -13.46 23.35 8.64
C ASP A 276 -14.01 23.80 7.27
N PRO A 277 -15.35 23.91 7.09
CA PRO A 277 -15.93 24.34 5.82
C PRO A 277 -15.55 25.78 5.44
N ALA A 278 -15.14 26.62 6.41
CA ALA A 278 -14.67 27.97 6.15
C ALA A 278 -13.24 28.00 5.57
N LYS A 279 -12.46 26.92 5.72
CA LYS A 279 -11.12 26.82 5.13
C LYS A 279 -11.23 26.36 3.68
N THR A 280 -11.05 27.31 2.75
CA THR A 280 -11.05 27.04 1.30
C THR A 280 -9.67 26.74 0.72
N SER A 281 -8.61 26.83 1.53
CA SER A 281 -7.22 26.60 1.13
C SER A 281 -6.54 25.60 2.08
N GLY A 282 -5.69 24.73 1.53
CA GLY A 282 -5.00 23.66 2.27
C GLY A 282 -5.44 22.27 1.82
N GLY A 283 -4.73 21.24 2.31
CA GLY A 283 -5.15 19.84 2.15
C GLY A 283 -6.47 19.58 2.88
N ARG A 284 -7.35 18.76 2.30
CA ARG A 284 -8.58 18.29 2.93
C ARG A 284 -8.40 16.85 3.40
N LEU A 285 -8.59 16.61 4.70
CA LEU A 285 -8.57 15.28 5.28
C LEU A 285 -9.83 14.50 4.86
N LEU A 286 -9.66 13.39 4.15
CA LEU A 286 -10.79 12.58 3.66
C LEU A 286 -11.18 11.47 4.65
N GLY A 287 -10.23 11.05 5.49
CA GLY A 287 -10.41 10.01 6.49
C GLY A 287 -9.09 9.73 7.20
N TYR A 288 -9.17 9.05 8.34
CA TYR A 288 -8.00 8.61 9.08
C TYR A 288 -8.31 7.43 10.02
N VAL A 289 -7.25 6.74 10.43
CA VAL A 289 -7.27 5.77 11.53
C VAL A 289 -6.21 6.13 12.56
N ARG A 290 -6.57 5.99 13.84
CA ARG A 290 -5.65 6.05 14.97
C ARG A 290 -5.61 4.68 15.62
N TRP A 291 -4.56 3.90 15.39
CA TRP A 291 -4.49 2.51 15.89
C TRP A 291 -4.60 2.41 17.43
N THR A 292 -4.23 3.48 18.16
CA THR A 292 -4.36 3.55 19.61
C THR A 292 -5.82 3.54 20.09
N ASN A 293 -6.79 3.80 19.21
CA ASN A 293 -8.22 3.60 19.51
C ASN A 293 -8.57 2.14 19.81
N ALA A 294 -7.71 1.19 19.42
CA ALA A 294 -7.86 -0.22 19.76
C ALA A 294 -7.12 -0.61 21.07
N LEU A 295 -6.77 0.36 21.91
CA LEU A 295 -6.22 0.14 23.25
C LEU A 295 -7.30 0.38 24.31
N LEU A 296 -7.18 -0.27 25.46
CA LEU A 296 -8.04 -0.02 26.61
C LEU A 296 -7.66 1.31 27.24
N ALA A 297 -8.59 2.26 27.32
CA ALA A 297 -8.37 3.56 27.94
C ALA A 297 -7.97 3.42 29.41
N SER A 298 -8.54 2.41 30.08
CA SER A 298 -8.20 2.05 31.45
C SER A 298 -6.73 1.65 31.68
N ALA A 299 -5.99 1.35 30.61
CA ALA A 299 -4.57 1.03 30.64
C ALA A 299 -3.65 2.27 30.67
N ALA A 300 -4.16 3.47 30.37
CA ALA A 300 -3.37 4.71 30.29
C ALA A 300 -2.52 4.95 31.55
N SER A 301 -3.16 4.91 32.73
CA SER A 301 -2.48 5.13 34.02
C SER A 301 -1.34 4.14 34.28
N SER A 302 -1.50 2.91 33.79
CA SER A 302 -0.54 1.82 34.02
C SER A 302 0.57 1.83 32.96
N MET A 303 0.23 2.13 31.70
CA MET A 303 1.15 2.10 30.57
C MET A 303 2.04 3.33 30.46
N CYS A 304 1.56 4.49 30.88
CA CYS A 304 2.25 5.74 30.60
C CYS A 304 3.15 6.22 31.76
N GLN A 305 2.97 5.71 32.99
CA GLN A 305 3.86 5.95 34.15
C GLN A 305 4.36 7.42 34.31
N GLY A 306 3.46 8.39 34.16
CA GLY A 306 3.77 9.82 34.29
C GLY A 306 4.11 10.54 32.98
N ASP A 307 4.15 9.84 31.85
CA ASP A 307 4.13 10.44 30.52
C ASP A 307 2.71 10.96 30.22
N ALA A 308 2.55 12.28 30.28
CA ALA A 308 1.26 12.94 30.11
C ALA A 308 0.73 12.82 28.68
N GLU A 309 1.61 12.81 27.67
CA GLU A 309 1.22 12.70 26.27
C GLU A 309 0.70 11.29 25.98
N CYS A 310 1.43 10.26 26.38
CA CYS A 310 0.95 8.88 26.32
C CYS A 310 -0.37 8.72 27.07
N ALA A 311 -0.49 9.28 28.28
CA ALA A 311 -1.67 9.12 29.11
C ALA A 311 -2.91 9.79 28.48
N ASP A 312 -2.74 10.95 27.86
CA ASP A 312 -3.80 11.62 27.09
C ASP A 312 -4.21 10.79 25.87
N VAL A 313 -3.24 10.31 25.10
CA VAL A 313 -3.46 9.52 23.89
C VAL A 313 -4.26 8.24 24.18
N ILE A 314 -3.82 7.44 25.15
CA ILE A 314 -4.50 6.19 25.53
C ILE A 314 -5.79 6.50 26.29
N GLY A 315 -5.81 7.54 27.14
CA GLY A 315 -6.99 7.94 27.89
C GLY A 315 -8.16 8.36 27.00
N LYS A 316 -7.86 8.90 25.81
CA LYS A 316 -8.83 9.22 24.75
C LYS A 316 -8.99 8.09 23.72
N SER A 317 -8.56 6.87 24.04
CA SER A 317 -8.87 5.72 23.19
C SER A 317 -10.38 5.53 23.12
N ASN A 318 -10.89 5.31 21.91
CA ASN A 318 -12.28 4.95 21.71
C ASN A 318 -12.59 3.48 22.06
N GLU A 319 -11.61 2.69 22.47
CA GLU A 319 -11.76 1.26 22.78
C GLU A 319 -12.53 0.50 21.68
N ALA A 320 -12.26 0.85 20.41
CA ALA A 320 -12.99 0.36 19.25
C ALA A 320 -12.11 0.36 18.00
N LEU A 321 -12.50 -0.48 17.04
CA LEU A 321 -11.93 -0.50 15.69
C LEU A 321 -12.59 0.58 14.87
N VAL A 322 -12.04 1.79 14.95
CA VAL A 322 -12.70 2.97 14.39
C VAL A 322 -11.93 3.55 13.21
N THR A 323 -12.68 3.81 12.14
CA THR A 323 -12.25 4.57 10.97
C THR A 323 -13.10 5.83 10.88
N PHE A 324 -12.45 6.99 10.85
CA PHE A 324 -13.12 8.28 10.67
C PHE A 324 -13.12 8.64 9.18
N ILE A 325 -14.25 9.13 8.68
CA ILE A 325 -14.46 9.47 7.27
C ILE A 325 -15.11 10.85 7.21
N ASP A 326 -14.65 11.69 6.29
CA ASP A 326 -15.17 13.03 6.10
C ASP A 326 -16.65 13.01 5.66
N LEU A 327 -17.51 13.50 6.56
CA LEU A 327 -18.95 13.57 6.37
C LEU A 327 -19.33 14.46 5.19
N ASP A 328 -18.68 15.61 5.03
CA ASP A 328 -18.98 16.56 3.95
C ASP A 328 -18.66 15.94 2.58
N THR A 329 -17.57 15.17 2.46
CA THR A 329 -17.24 14.42 1.25
C THR A 329 -18.26 13.32 0.99
N PHE A 330 -18.60 12.51 2.00
CA PHE A 330 -19.53 11.39 1.81
C PHE A 330 -20.97 11.86 1.53
N ALA A 331 -21.45 12.95 2.14
CA ALA A 331 -22.79 13.45 1.92
C ALA A 331 -22.97 14.17 0.57
N LYS A 332 -21.88 14.46 -0.15
CA LYS A 332 -21.90 15.25 -1.39
C LYS A 332 -22.49 14.48 -2.57
N ALA A 333 -23.72 14.82 -2.93
CA ALA A 333 -24.36 14.34 -4.15
C ALA A 333 -23.86 15.10 -5.40
N ASP A 334 -23.78 14.42 -6.54
CA ASP A 334 -23.45 15.06 -7.82
C ASP A 334 -24.61 15.91 -8.36
N SER A 335 -25.85 15.57 -7.96
CA SER A 335 -27.06 16.35 -8.23
C SER A 335 -27.83 16.59 -6.92
N PRO A 336 -28.31 17.82 -6.64
CA PRO A 336 -29.01 18.12 -5.40
C PRO A 336 -30.19 17.18 -5.14
N GLY A 337 -30.22 16.58 -3.94
CA GLY A 337 -31.29 15.67 -3.52
C GLY A 337 -31.26 14.27 -4.14
N ASN A 338 -30.31 13.96 -5.03
CA ASN A 338 -30.18 12.65 -5.66
C ASN A 338 -28.81 12.03 -5.37
N TRP A 339 -28.58 11.73 -4.09
CA TRP A 339 -27.35 11.10 -3.64
C TRP A 339 -27.28 9.64 -4.10
N SER A 340 -26.10 9.22 -4.54
CA SER A 340 -25.80 7.81 -4.83
C SER A 340 -24.38 7.44 -4.40
N MET A 341 -24.16 6.18 -4.03
CA MET A 341 -22.79 5.66 -3.83
C MET A 341 -21.88 5.87 -5.05
N LYS A 342 -22.44 6.04 -6.25
CA LYS A 342 -21.66 6.27 -7.47
C LYS A 342 -21.20 7.72 -7.68
N ASP A 343 -21.75 8.66 -6.92
CA ASP A 343 -21.40 10.07 -7.00
C ASP A 343 -19.94 10.30 -6.59
N ASN A 344 -19.35 11.43 -7.01
CA ASN A 344 -17.93 11.72 -6.76
C ASN A 344 -17.55 11.71 -5.28
N GLY A 345 -18.39 12.25 -4.40
CA GLY A 345 -18.13 12.27 -2.96
C GLY A 345 -18.14 10.88 -2.32
N PRO A 346 -19.27 10.16 -2.37
CA PRO A 346 -19.42 8.80 -1.86
C PRO A 346 -18.42 7.79 -2.40
N SER A 347 -18.11 7.86 -3.70
CA SER A 347 -17.13 6.94 -4.31
C SER A 347 -15.70 7.21 -3.82
N LEU A 348 -15.33 8.48 -3.64
CA LEU A 348 -14.06 8.86 -3.01
C LEU A 348 -14.02 8.40 -1.54
N ALA A 349 -15.09 8.60 -0.79
CA ALA A 349 -15.20 8.15 0.60
C ALA A 349 -15.09 6.62 0.73
N LEU A 350 -15.62 5.84 -0.21
CA LEU A 350 -15.43 4.38 -0.26
C LEU A 350 -13.96 3.99 -0.50
N SER A 351 -13.29 4.62 -1.48
CA SER A 351 -11.86 4.41 -1.73
C SER A 351 -11.03 4.74 -0.47
N THR A 352 -11.34 5.88 0.17
CA THR A 352 -10.72 6.29 1.42
C THR A 352 -11.00 5.31 2.55
N MET A 353 -12.22 4.85 2.74
CA MET A 353 -12.56 3.88 3.79
C MET A 353 -11.75 2.58 3.66
N ALA A 354 -11.56 2.07 2.44
CA ALA A 354 -10.71 0.90 2.21
C ALA A 354 -9.23 1.20 2.47
N HIS A 355 -8.73 2.34 2.02
CA HIS A 355 -7.38 2.81 2.35
C HIS A 355 -7.17 2.86 3.87
N GLU A 356 -8.08 3.50 4.59
CA GLU A 356 -7.99 3.67 6.05
C GLU A 356 -8.15 2.35 6.81
N TYR A 357 -9.04 1.46 6.37
CA TYR A 357 -9.22 0.16 7.01
C TYR A 357 -7.94 -0.70 6.92
N LEU A 358 -7.18 -0.60 5.83
CA LEU A 358 -5.90 -1.31 5.75
C LEU A 358 -4.93 -0.85 6.84
N HIS A 359 -4.93 0.42 7.23
CA HIS A 359 -4.06 0.88 8.33
C HIS A 359 -4.37 0.18 9.66
N VAL A 360 -5.63 -0.21 9.89
CA VAL A 360 -6.02 -1.05 11.03
C VAL A 360 -5.32 -2.41 10.94
N LEU A 361 -5.41 -3.08 9.78
CA LEU A 361 -4.76 -4.38 9.55
C LEU A 361 -3.24 -4.29 9.64
N TYR A 362 -2.67 -3.22 9.10
CA TYR A 362 -1.24 -2.98 9.07
C TYR A 362 -0.71 -2.76 10.48
N ALA A 363 -1.33 -1.89 11.28
CA ALA A 363 -0.97 -1.67 12.67
C ALA A 363 -1.07 -2.97 13.49
N TYR A 364 -2.14 -3.73 13.29
CA TYR A 364 -2.29 -5.03 13.93
C TYR A 364 -1.11 -5.99 13.63
N ASN A 365 -0.73 -6.14 12.37
CA ASN A 365 0.35 -7.05 11.97
C ASN A 365 1.76 -6.55 12.31
N LYS A 366 2.02 -5.26 12.13
CA LYS A 366 3.36 -4.68 12.23
C LYS A 366 3.67 -4.04 13.58
N ILE A 367 2.66 -3.82 14.42
CA ILE A 367 2.78 -3.29 15.78
C ILE A 367 2.32 -4.33 16.80
N LEU A 368 1.04 -4.74 16.78
CA LEU A 368 0.44 -5.52 17.87
C LEU A 368 0.83 -7.01 17.87
N ARG A 369 1.13 -7.59 16.70
CA ARG A 369 1.72 -8.95 16.61
C ARG A 369 3.23 -8.96 16.88
N GLN A 370 3.87 -7.79 16.92
CA GLN A 370 5.30 -7.65 17.15
C GLN A 370 5.59 -7.41 18.64
N LYS A 371 6.81 -7.76 19.06
CA LYS A 371 7.29 -7.43 20.41
C LYS A 371 7.35 -5.90 20.56
N PRO A 372 6.88 -5.32 21.67
CA PRO A 372 7.10 -3.90 21.94
C PRO A 372 8.58 -3.53 21.84
N GLY A 373 8.89 -2.40 21.20
CA GLY A 373 10.27 -1.98 20.93
C GLY A 373 10.95 -2.67 19.75
N SER A 374 10.23 -3.50 18.97
CA SER A 374 10.70 -3.91 17.64
C SER A 374 10.95 -2.69 16.75
N ALA A 375 11.82 -2.87 15.74
CA ALA A 375 12.13 -1.83 14.76
C ALA A 375 10.85 -1.14 14.24
N PRO A 376 10.85 0.17 14.03
CA PRO A 376 9.65 0.89 13.64
C PRO A 376 9.13 0.50 12.26
N THR A 377 7.84 0.76 12.03
CA THR A 377 7.25 0.73 10.69
C THR A 377 7.60 2.01 9.94
N THR A 378 7.57 1.93 8.61
CA THR A 378 7.84 3.08 7.74
C THR A 378 6.52 3.62 7.19
N VAL A 379 6.38 4.95 7.15
CA VAL A 379 5.15 5.61 6.68
C VAL A 379 4.86 5.24 5.23
N TRP A 380 5.87 5.33 4.36
CA TRP A 380 5.69 5.07 2.94
C TRP A 380 5.24 3.64 2.63
N GLU A 381 5.72 2.65 3.38
CA GLU A 381 5.33 1.25 3.22
C GLU A 381 3.86 1.04 3.59
N ASN A 382 3.46 1.58 4.75
CA ASN A 382 2.08 1.53 5.23
C ASN A 382 1.12 2.17 4.22
N GLU A 383 1.47 3.35 3.74
CA GLU A 383 0.65 4.13 2.83
C GLU A 383 0.61 3.57 1.39
N LEU A 384 1.72 3.01 0.91
CA LEU A 384 1.75 2.28 -0.35
C LEU A 384 0.83 1.06 -0.29
N ALA A 385 0.83 0.32 0.83
CA ALA A 385 -0.08 -0.79 1.01
C ALA A 385 -1.53 -0.29 0.99
N ALA A 386 -1.82 0.80 1.70
CA ALA A 386 -3.18 1.35 1.85
C ALA A 386 -3.73 1.84 0.52
N GLN A 387 -2.92 2.56 -0.27
CA GLN A 387 -3.27 2.95 -1.63
C GLN A 387 -3.51 1.75 -2.55
N THR A 388 -2.75 0.67 -2.38
CA THR A 388 -2.94 -0.57 -3.15
C THR A 388 -4.31 -1.19 -2.86
N MET A 389 -4.72 -1.27 -1.59
CA MET A 389 -6.03 -1.84 -1.22
C MET A 389 -7.20 -0.91 -1.55
N GLY A 390 -7.04 0.40 -1.34
CA GLY A 390 -8.03 1.40 -1.75
C GLY A 390 -8.41 1.26 -3.23
N TYR A 391 -7.41 1.08 -4.10
CA TYR A 391 -7.63 0.81 -5.52
C TYR A 391 -8.31 -0.54 -5.78
N LEU A 392 -7.80 -1.64 -5.20
CA LEU A 392 -8.36 -2.98 -5.43
C LEU A 392 -9.83 -3.07 -5.01
N VAL A 393 -10.17 -2.51 -3.85
CA VAL A 393 -11.52 -2.53 -3.28
C VAL A 393 -12.45 -1.63 -4.09
N SER A 394 -11.97 -0.46 -4.52
CA SER A 394 -12.74 0.42 -5.40
C SER A 394 -13.06 -0.24 -6.73
N ALA A 395 -12.16 -1.04 -7.29
CA ALA A 395 -12.41 -1.80 -8.53
C ALA A 395 -13.50 -2.89 -8.42
N ASP A 396 -13.82 -3.35 -7.21
CA ASP A 396 -14.96 -4.25 -6.97
C ASP A 396 -16.31 -3.54 -7.19
N THR A 397 -16.35 -2.23 -6.94
CA THR A 397 -17.56 -1.41 -7.05
C THR A 397 -17.60 -0.62 -8.37
N TYR A 398 -16.46 -0.09 -8.80
CA TYR A 398 -16.30 0.81 -9.94
C TYR A 398 -15.42 0.13 -11.00
N THR A 399 -16.07 -0.58 -11.91
CA THR A 399 -15.40 -1.40 -12.93
C THR A 399 -14.87 -0.60 -14.13
N GLY A 400 -15.17 0.69 -14.20
CA GLY A 400 -14.73 1.60 -15.26
C GLY A 400 -13.32 2.15 -15.01
N GLY A 401 -12.58 2.42 -16.09
CA GLY A 401 -11.25 3.02 -16.02
C GLY A 401 -11.27 4.54 -15.77
N ARG A 402 -10.38 5.26 -16.46
CA ARG A 402 -10.38 6.72 -16.47
C ARG A 402 -11.68 7.24 -17.09
N GLY A 403 -12.31 8.23 -16.47
CA GLY A 403 -13.56 8.80 -16.96
C GLY A 403 -14.27 9.69 -15.95
N ARG A 404 -15.45 10.17 -16.33
CA ARG A 404 -16.34 10.99 -15.47
C ARG A 404 -17.69 10.31 -15.22
N ASP A 405 -17.86 9.07 -15.69
CA ASP A 405 -19.12 8.37 -15.52
C ASP A 405 -19.22 7.75 -14.12
N ALA A 406 -20.44 7.33 -13.78
CA ALA A 406 -20.79 6.75 -12.49
C ALA A 406 -20.03 5.43 -12.17
N ASN A 407 -19.45 4.76 -13.18
CA ASN A 407 -18.68 3.53 -13.00
C ASN A 407 -17.17 3.78 -13.02
N SER A 408 -16.72 5.01 -13.31
CA SER A 408 -15.30 5.37 -13.36
C SER A 408 -14.69 5.22 -11.99
N HIS A 409 -13.56 4.52 -11.93
CA HIS A 409 -12.82 4.31 -10.69
C HIS A 409 -12.44 5.66 -10.06
N PRO A 410 -12.75 5.90 -8.77
CA PRO A 410 -12.58 7.22 -8.13
C PRO A 410 -11.15 7.77 -8.27
N ASP A 411 -10.15 6.90 -8.08
CA ASP A 411 -8.73 7.29 -8.17
C ASP A 411 -8.23 7.57 -9.60
N LEU A 412 -9.03 7.22 -10.63
CA LEU A 412 -8.74 7.42 -12.06
C LEU A 412 -9.56 8.55 -12.69
N ARG A 413 -10.45 9.18 -11.93
CA ARG A 413 -11.26 10.31 -12.40
C ARG A 413 -10.39 11.55 -12.64
N PRO A 414 -10.88 12.56 -13.38
CA PRO A 414 -10.17 13.82 -13.54
C PRO A 414 -9.77 14.44 -12.20
N ARG A 415 -8.51 14.85 -12.08
CA ARG A 415 -7.85 15.33 -10.84
C ARG A 415 -7.72 14.28 -9.73
N GLY A 416 -8.06 13.02 -10.00
CA GLY A 416 -7.76 11.90 -9.12
C GLY A 416 -6.26 11.67 -9.00
N ASP A 417 -5.88 10.85 -8.03
CA ASP A 417 -4.48 10.59 -7.68
C ASP A 417 -3.65 10.10 -8.88
N PHE A 418 -4.21 9.30 -9.79
CA PHE A 418 -3.47 8.85 -10.98
C PHE A 418 -3.13 9.99 -11.96
N GLU A 419 -4.04 10.95 -12.19
CA GLU A 419 -3.75 12.10 -13.06
C GLU A 419 -2.72 13.05 -12.41
N GLN A 420 -2.81 13.23 -11.09
CA GLN A 420 -1.81 14.00 -10.34
C GLN A 420 -0.42 13.35 -10.44
N PHE A 421 -0.36 12.02 -10.39
CA PHE A 421 0.89 11.28 -10.60
C PHE A 421 1.44 11.45 -12.02
N LEU A 422 0.60 11.39 -13.05
CA LEU A 422 1.08 11.65 -14.42
C LEU A 422 1.66 13.06 -14.53
N ALA A 423 0.96 14.08 -14.00
CA ALA A 423 1.42 15.46 -14.05
C ALA A 423 2.71 15.71 -13.26
N LYS A 424 2.95 14.93 -12.19
CA LYS A 424 4.14 14.98 -11.36
C LYS A 424 4.53 13.55 -10.96
N PRO A 425 5.38 12.84 -11.73
CA PRO A 425 5.78 11.47 -11.41
C PRO A 425 6.92 11.41 -10.37
N ALA A 426 7.61 12.53 -10.17
CA ALA A 426 8.73 12.67 -9.26
C ALA A 426 8.26 12.71 -7.80
N CYS A 427 8.42 11.59 -7.10
CA CYS A 427 8.37 11.53 -5.64
C CYS A 427 9.42 10.54 -5.13
N ASN A 428 10.16 10.92 -4.09
CA ASN A 428 11.00 9.97 -3.35
C ASN A 428 10.14 9.28 -2.29
N LEU A 429 9.65 8.07 -2.59
CA LEU A 429 8.79 7.33 -1.66
C LEU A 429 9.48 6.99 -0.36
N LYS A 430 10.74 6.55 -0.39
CA LYS A 430 11.47 6.23 0.85
C LYS A 430 11.88 7.48 1.64
N GLY A 431 11.87 8.64 1.00
CA GLY A 431 12.02 9.95 1.65
C GLY A 431 10.68 10.58 2.02
N TRP A 432 9.55 9.90 1.80
CA TRP A 432 8.23 10.44 2.07
C TRP A 432 8.03 10.61 3.57
N SER A 433 7.92 11.87 3.96
CA SER A 433 7.36 12.28 5.23
C SER A 433 5.96 12.83 4.95
N VAL A 434 4.97 12.39 5.70
CA VAL A 434 3.62 12.99 5.72
C VAL A 434 3.65 14.46 6.19
N ALA A 435 4.80 14.93 6.71
CA ALA A 435 5.04 16.30 7.16
C ALA A 435 5.79 17.18 6.14
N ALA A 436 6.01 16.75 4.89
CA ALA A 436 6.68 17.58 3.88
C ALA A 436 5.66 18.48 3.14
N ASP A 437 5.83 19.80 3.25
CA ASP A 437 4.87 20.83 2.82
C ASP A 437 4.58 20.90 1.31
N ASP A 438 5.44 20.31 0.46
CA ASP A 438 5.37 20.56 -1.00
C ASP A 438 4.96 19.35 -1.84
N TYR A 439 4.87 18.15 -1.25
CA TYR A 439 4.63 16.94 -2.04
C TYR A 439 4.28 15.69 -1.20
N THR A 440 3.02 15.23 -1.28
CA THR A 440 2.67 13.89 -0.80
C THR A 440 2.97 12.84 -1.87
N CYS A 441 3.50 11.67 -1.50
CA CYS A 441 3.71 10.59 -2.47
C CYS A 441 2.45 9.74 -2.75
N TYR A 442 1.26 10.08 -2.21
CA TYR A 442 0.02 9.33 -2.43
C TYR A 442 -0.25 9.01 -3.91
N PRO A 443 -0.13 9.97 -4.86
CA PRO A 443 -0.29 9.69 -6.29
C PRO A 443 0.64 8.59 -6.81
N LYS A 444 1.91 8.62 -6.40
CA LYS A 444 2.91 7.63 -6.83
C LYS A 444 2.71 6.28 -6.14
N ALA A 445 2.33 6.30 -4.87
CA ALA A 445 1.98 5.12 -4.12
C ALA A 445 0.81 4.37 -4.79
N LEU A 446 -0.24 5.10 -5.16
CA LEU A 446 -1.33 4.54 -5.97
C LEU A 446 -0.81 3.91 -7.26
N ALA A 447 -0.03 4.63 -8.07
CA ALA A 447 0.44 4.12 -9.35
C ALA A 447 1.33 2.86 -9.22
N LEU A 448 2.16 2.77 -8.18
CA LEU A 448 2.91 1.54 -7.88
C LEU A 448 2.00 0.41 -7.43
N GLY A 449 1.02 0.68 -6.57
CA GLY A 449 0.00 -0.28 -6.15
C GLY A 449 -0.77 -0.85 -7.34
N MET A 450 -1.22 0.03 -8.23
CA MET A 450 -1.83 -0.33 -9.51
C MET A 450 -0.89 -1.21 -10.33
N GLN A 451 0.38 -0.82 -10.52
CA GLN A 451 1.35 -1.60 -11.29
C GLN A 451 1.48 -3.03 -10.72
N MET A 452 1.52 -3.17 -9.39
CA MET A 452 1.59 -4.48 -8.74
C MET A 452 0.32 -5.32 -9.00
N LEU A 453 -0.87 -4.74 -8.82
CA LEU A 453 -2.12 -5.47 -9.02
C LEU A 453 -2.32 -5.88 -10.49
N HIS A 454 -2.10 -4.94 -11.41
CA HIS A 454 -2.24 -5.17 -12.84
C HIS A 454 -1.22 -6.19 -13.38
N GLN A 455 0.01 -6.22 -12.88
CA GLN A 455 1.01 -7.17 -13.39
C GLN A 455 1.01 -8.49 -12.61
N PHE A 456 0.99 -8.43 -11.29
CA PHE A 456 1.24 -9.60 -10.42
C PHE A 456 0.01 -10.04 -9.62
N GLY A 457 -0.95 -9.14 -9.40
CA GLY A 457 -2.18 -9.43 -8.67
C GLY A 457 -2.02 -9.23 -7.16
N PRO A 458 -3.09 -9.51 -6.38
CA PRO A 458 -3.16 -9.14 -4.96
C PRO A 458 -2.31 -10.04 -4.05
N GLY A 459 -1.75 -11.14 -4.56
CA GLY A 459 -0.93 -12.07 -3.78
C GLY A 459 0.32 -11.44 -3.15
N VAL A 460 0.73 -10.25 -3.63
CA VAL A 460 1.82 -9.45 -3.06
C VAL A 460 1.52 -8.99 -1.62
N MET A 461 0.24 -8.77 -1.30
CA MET A 461 -0.16 -8.02 -0.10
C MET A 461 0.06 -8.79 1.21
N LYS A 462 -0.32 -10.07 1.26
CA LYS A 462 -0.23 -10.84 2.50
C LYS A 462 1.20 -10.98 3.03
N PRO A 463 2.19 -11.48 2.28
CA PRO A 463 3.56 -11.60 2.80
C PRO A 463 4.16 -10.24 3.15
N TRP A 464 3.80 -9.20 2.39
CA TRP A 464 4.24 -7.83 2.64
C TRP A 464 3.71 -7.29 3.98
N VAL A 465 2.41 -7.38 4.23
CA VAL A 465 1.79 -6.78 5.44
C VAL A 465 1.94 -7.67 6.66
N THR A 466 1.78 -9.00 6.52
CA THR A 466 1.78 -9.92 7.68
C THR A 466 3.16 -10.43 8.05
N GLY A 467 4.15 -10.29 7.16
CA GLY A 467 5.53 -10.71 7.41
C GLY A 467 6.22 -9.88 8.50
N PRO A 468 7.31 -10.39 9.10
CA PRO A 468 8.05 -9.70 10.15
C PRO A 468 8.94 -8.56 9.62
N SER A 469 9.30 -8.61 8.33
CA SER A 469 10.11 -7.58 7.66
C SER A 469 9.40 -6.22 7.66
N LYS A 470 10.17 -5.14 7.55
CA LYS A 470 9.66 -3.76 7.51
C LYS A 470 10.38 -2.97 6.41
N GLY A 471 9.82 -1.83 6.04
CA GLY A 471 10.28 -0.98 4.96
C GLY A 471 10.35 -1.73 3.62
N GLU A 472 11.41 -1.46 2.87
CA GLU A 472 11.64 -2.05 1.55
C GLU A 472 11.72 -3.58 1.61
N SER A 473 12.30 -4.15 2.67
CA SER A 473 12.39 -5.61 2.83
C SER A 473 11.02 -6.27 2.88
N ALA A 474 10.02 -5.62 3.50
CA ALA A 474 8.65 -6.13 3.56
C ALA A 474 8.00 -6.17 2.18
N LEU A 475 8.12 -5.08 1.42
CA LEU A 475 7.64 -5.04 0.04
C LEU A 475 8.37 -6.06 -0.83
N ASN A 476 9.68 -6.24 -0.64
CA ASN A 476 10.46 -7.24 -1.35
C ASN A 476 10.04 -8.68 -1.01
N ASP A 477 9.60 -8.96 0.22
CA ASP A 477 9.02 -10.25 0.58
C ASP A 477 7.72 -10.49 -0.23
N GLY A 478 6.83 -9.50 -0.29
CA GLY A 478 5.62 -9.56 -1.10
C GLY A 478 5.89 -9.76 -2.58
N LEU A 479 6.79 -8.95 -3.16
CA LEU A 479 7.14 -9.01 -4.59
C LEU A 479 7.77 -10.35 -4.95
N ARG A 480 8.67 -10.88 -4.12
CA ARG A 480 9.26 -12.22 -4.34
C ARG A 480 8.22 -13.34 -4.28
N ALA A 481 7.22 -13.23 -3.41
CA ALA A 481 6.16 -14.23 -3.30
C ALA A 481 5.34 -14.39 -4.59
N VAL A 482 5.32 -13.37 -5.46
CA VAL A 482 4.63 -13.39 -6.75
C VAL A 482 5.60 -13.36 -7.95
N GLY A 483 6.90 -13.58 -7.73
CA GLY A 483 7.92 -13.57 -8.79
C GLY A 483 8.17 -12.20 -9.43
N ALA A 484 7.81 -11.11 -8.76
CA ALA A 484 7.93 -9.74 -9.27
C ALA A 484 9.31 -9.09 -9.05
N GLY A 485 10.20 -9.74 -8.30
CA GLY A 485 11.54 -9.23 -7.97
C GLY A 485 11.52 -8.40 -6.70
N ASP A 486 12.01 -7.17 -6.78
CA ASP A 486 12.20 -6.23 -5.67
C ASP A 486 11.70 -4.81 -6.00
N TYR A 487 11.77 -3.91 -5.03
CA TYR A 487 11.35 -2.51 -5.16
C TYR A 487 12.06 -1.78 -6.31
N GLY A 488 13.37 -2.00 -6.50
CA GLY A 488 14.12 -1.42 -7.61
C GLY A 488 13.57 -1.85 -8.96
N SER A 489 13.30 -3.15 -9.12
CA SER A 489 12.67 -3.72 -10.31
C SER A 489 11.27 -3.16 -10.56
N LEU A 490 10.49 -2.94 -9.49
CA LEU A 490 9.16 -2.34 -9.56
C LEU A 490 9.22 -0.88 -10.04
N LEU A 491 10.12 -0.07 -9.47
CA LEU A 491 10.34 1.32 -9.89
C LEU A 491 10.80 1.40 -11.36
N GLN A 492 11.73 0.54 -11.76
CA GLN A 492 12.19 0.47 -13.14
C GLN A 492 11.03 0.13 -14.08
N ARG A 493 10.15 -0.80 -13.68
CA ARG A 493 8.97 -1.20 -14.46
C ARG A 493 7.92 -0.08 -14.57
N LEU A 494 7.66 0.65 -13.49
CA LEU A 494 6.76 1.80 -13.52
C LEU A 494 7.32 2.92 -14.40
N THR A 495 8.61 3.24 -14.26
CA THR A 495 9.27 4.27 -15.08
C THR A 495 9.26 3.89 -16.56
N THR A 496 9.53 2.61 -16.89
CA THR A 496 9.41 2.11 -18.27
C THR A 496 7.98 2.17 -18.77
N THR A 497 6.99 1.91 -17.91
CA THR A 497 5.57 2.06 -18.25
C THR A 497 5.22 3.50 -18.61
N LEU A 498 5.72 4.47 -17.85
CA LEU A 498 5.56 5.90 -18.14
C LEU A 498 6.21 6.29 -19.48
N ALA A 499 7.43 5.80 -19.74
CA ALA A 499 8.17 6.05 -20.98
C ALA A 499 7.41 5.53 -22.21
N LEU A 500 6.85 4.32 -22.12
CA LEU A 500 6.09 3.68 -23.20
C LEU A 500 4.74 4.38 -23.48
N GLY A 501 4.15 5.05 -22.48
CA GLY A 501 2.87 5.74 -22.62
C GLY A 501 1.77 4.85 -23.20
N SER A 502 1.25 5.22 -24.37
CA SER A 502 0.16 4.50 -25.05
C SER A 502 0.52 3.06 -25.43
N TYR A 503 1.81 2.78 -25.63
CA TYR A 503 2.32 1.46 -26.02
C TYR A 503 2.58 0.54 -24.83
N SER A 504 2.44 1.05 -23.60
CA SER A 504 2.78 0.30 -22.38
C SER A 504 2.03 -1.02 -22.24
N GLN A 505 0.79 -1.10 -22.75
CA GLN A 505 -0.03 -2.31 -22.72
C GLN A 505 0.31 -3.31 -23.84
N GLU A 506 1.08 -2.91 -24.86
CA GLU A 506 1.46 -3.77 -25.99
C GLU A 506 2.72 -4.61 -25.69
N VAL A 507 3.45 -4.25 -24.63
CA VAL A 507 4.67 -4.95 -24.20
C VAL A 507 4.39 -5.69 -22.90
N ALA A 508 4.55 -7.01 -22.92
CA ALA A 508 4.28 -7.86 -21.77
C ALA A 508 5.08 -7.43 -20.53
N GLY A 509 4.41 -7.32 -19.39
CA GLY A 509 5.02 -6.89 -18.13
C GLY A 509 4.99 -5.37 -17.88
N PHE A 510 4.51 -4.55 -18.81
CA PHE A 510 4.41 -3.10 -18.63
C PHE A 510 2.95 -2.63 -18.69
N GLY A 511 2.72 -1.38 -18.32
CA GLY A 511 1.40 -0.78 -18.35
C GLY A 511 0.49 -1.21 -17.19
N PHE A 512 -0.76 -0.79 -17.34
CA PHE A 512 -1.88 -1.17 -16.49
C PHE A 512 -2.93 -1.88 -17.36
N PRO A 513 -2.63 -3.08 -17.90
CA PRO A 513 -3.56 -3.81 -18.76
C PRO A 513 -4.82 -4.21 -17.99
N ALA A 514 -5.95 -4.36 -18.68
CA ALA A 514 -7.13 -4.93 -18.04
C ALA A 514 -6.77 -6.31 -17.45
N LYS A 515 -7.28 -6.60 -16.25
CA LYS A 515 -6.95 -7.85 -15.56
C LYS A 515 -8.15 -8.40 -14.80
N THR A 516 -8.44 -9.66 -15.08
CA THR A 516 -9.31 -10.48 -14.24
C THR A 516 -8.49 -11.01 -13.07
N ILE A 517 -8.86 -10.65 -11.84
CA ILE A 517 -8.33 -11.24 -10.62
C ILE A 517 -9.34 -12.29 -10.15
N THR A 518 -8.87 -13.53 -9.99
CA THR A 518 -9.65 -14.62 -9.41
C THR A 518 -9.13 -14.91 -8.01
N LEU A 519 -9.91 -14.55 -7.00
CA LEU A 519 -9.68 -14.98 -5.62
C LEU A 519 -10.29 -16.37 -5.44
N PRO A 520 -9.51 -17.36 -4.94
CA PRO A 520 -10.02 -18.69 -4.72
C PRO A 520 -11.11 -18.70 -3.65
N ALA A 521 -11.93 -19.75 -3.68
CA ALA A 521 -12.91 -20.00 -2.63
C ALA A 521 -12.24 -19.99 -1.25
N ASN A 522 -12.82 -19.21 -0.33
CA ASN A 522 -12.38 -19.11 1.05
C ASN A 522 -13.60 -18.80 1.93
N GLN A 523 -13.41 -18.64 3.23
CA GLN A 523 -14.53 -18.34 4.14
C GLN A 523 -15.28 -17.07 3.72
N TYR A 524 -14.60 -15.99 3.34
CA TYR A 524 -15.21 -14.71 2.95
C TYR A 524 -15.91 -14.75 1.59
N PHE A 525 -15.38 -15.58 0.68
CA PHE A 525 -15.96 -15.82 -0.64
C PHE A 525 -16.08 -17.32 -0.88
N PRO A 526 -17.15 -18.00 -0.39
CA PRO A 526 -17.27 -19.45 -0.47
C PRO A 526 -17.27 -20.00 -1.91
N ALA A 527 -17.74 -19.21 -2.87
CA ALA A 527 -17.72 -19.54 -4.30
C ALA A 527 -16.48 -19.03 -5.04
N GLY A 528 -15.51 -18.44 -4.31
CA GLY A 528 -14.48 -17.58 -4.89
C GLY A 528 -15.03 -16.22 -5.29
N LYS A 529 -14.15 -15.31 -5.73
CA LYS A 529 -14.53 -13.98 -6.20
C LYS A 529 -13.75 -13.60 -7.44
N ILE A 530 -14.43 -12.98 -8.40
CA ILE A 530 -13.83 -12.44 -9.61
C ILE A 530 -13.91 -10.92 -9.52
N LEU A 531 -12.76 -10.25 -9.68
CA LEU A 531 -12.63 -8.81 -9.74
C LEU A 531 -12.09 -8.42 -11.12
N GLN A 532 -12.53 -7.27 -11.62
CA GLN A 532 -12.09 -6.72 -12.90
C GLN A 532 -11.33 -5.42 -12.67
N LEU A 533 -10.05 -5.43 -13.00
CA LEU A 533 -9.27 -4.20 -13.06
C LEU A 533 -9.35 -3.62 -14.48
N PRO A 534 -9.77 -2.35 -14.65
CA PRO A 534 -9.89 -1.74 -15.96
C PRO A 534 -8.53 -1.47 -16.59
N ALA A 535 -8.41 -1.54 -17.92
CA ALA A 535 -7.21 -1.06 -18.58
C ALA A 535 -7.05 0.44 -18.35
N VAL A 536 -5.88 0.88 -17.87
CA VAL A 536 -5.58 2.31 -17.67
C VAL A 536 -4.62 2.77 -18.77
N ARG A 537 -5.14 3.60 -19.68
CA ARG A 537 -4.40 4.14 -20.83
C ARG A 537 -4.05 5.60 -20.61
N PHE A 538 -2.88 6.00 -21.04
CA PHE A 538 -2.40 7.38 -21.03
C PHE A 538 -1.36 7.58 -22.15
N GLN A 539 -1.10 8.82 -22.52
CA GLN A 539 -0.10 9.23 -23.49
C GLN A 539 1.21 9.60 -22.80
N ALA A 540 2.34 9.36 -23.44
CA ALA A 540 3.64 9.78 -22.92
C ALA A 540 3.74 11.30 -22.72
N SER A 541 2.96 12.09 -23.47
CA SER A 541 2.84 13.54 -23.33
C SER A 541 2.07 14.00 -22.08
N GLU A 542 1.27 13.13 -21.46
CA GLU A 542 0.61 13.43 -20.17
C GLU A 542 1.60 13.36 -19.00
N VAL A 543 2.76 12.71 -19.19
CA VAL A 543 3.76 12.54 -18.13
C VAL A 543 4.60 13.81 -17.98
N GLY A 544 4.40 14.52 -16.88
CA GLY A 544 5.07 15.77 -16.52
C GLY A 544 6.50 15.57 -16.05
N TRP A 545 7.35 15.04 -16.92
CA TRP A 545 8.78 14.88 -16.66
C TRP A 545 9.47 16.21 -16.41
N ARG A 546 10.27 16.28 -15.34
CA ARG A 546 11.14 17.43 -15.04
C ARG A 546 12.56 17.13 -15.48
N ASN A 547 13.27 18.16 -15.94
CA ASN A 547 14.72 18.12 -16.12
C ASN A 547 15.41 18.60 -14.84
N ASP A 548 15.26 17.82 -13.78
CA ASP A 548 15.79 18.13 -12.45
C ASP A 548 16.37 16.86 -11.84
N SER A 549 17.69 16.74 -11.92
CA SER A 549 18.42 15.60 -11.38
C SER A 549 18.47 15.59 -9.84
N SER A 550 17.84 16.52 -9.12
CA SER A 550 17.64 16.37 -7.68
C SER A 550 16.48 15.40 -7.36
N GLN A 551 15.57 15.19 -8.31
CA GLN A 551 14.39 14.35 -8.14
C GLN A 551 14.72 12.85 -8.22
N GLU A 552 13.82 12.00 -7.68
CA GLU A 552 13.95 10.55 -7.79
C GLU A 552 13.82 10.10 -9.26
N THR A 553 12.96 10.75 -10.03
CA THR A 553 12.74 10.46 -11.44
C THR A 553 12.80 11.75 -12.27
N TRP A 554 13.58 11.77 -13.34
CA TRP A 554 13.75 12.95 -14.19
C TRP A 554 14.04 12.56 -15.64
N ARG A 555 13.89 13.51 -16.55
CA ARG A 555 14.21 13.37 -17.98
C ARG A 555 15.16 14.47 -18.41
N GLN A 556 16.19 14.11 -19.17
CA GLN A 556 17.08 15.06 -19.80
C GLN A 556 17.26 14.74 -21.29
N PRO A 557 17.47 15.77 -22.14
CA PRO A 557 17.85 15.56 -23.53
C PRO A 557 19.20 14.84 -23.64
N LEU A 558 19.35 14.02 -24.67
CA LEU A 558 20.60 13.34 -24.92
C LEU A 558 21.53 14.18 -25.81
N ALA A 559 22.71 14.52 -25.28
CA ALA A 559 23.75 15.19 -26.08
C ALA A 559 24.54 14.16 -26.89
N VAL A 560 24.41 14.20 -28.22
CA VAL A 560 25.11 13.32 -29.15
C VAL A 560 26.13 14.10 -29.96
N SER A 561 27.38 13.62 -29.99
CA SER A 561 28.48 14.18 -30.79
C SER A 561 29.20 13.06 -31.52
N ARG A 562 29.41 13.23 -32.83
CA ARG A 562 30.08 12.24 -33.71
C ARG A 562 29.50 10.82 -33.59
N GLY A 563 28.18 10.70 -33.48
CA GLY A 563 27.48 9.40 -33.39
C GLY A 563 27.61 8.68 -32.05
N ALA A 564 28.12 9.36 -31.02
CA ALA A 564 28.18 8.84 -29.66
C ALA A 564 27.55 9.83 -28.68
N ALA A 565 26.86 9.31 -27.66
CA ALA A 565 26.39 10.11 -26.53
C ALA A 565 27.26 9.83 -25.30
N ARG A 566 27.47 10.85 -24.47
CA ARG A 566 28.09 10.67 -23.16
C ARG A 566 27.07 11.03 -22.10
N ILE A 567 26.79 10.10 -21.19
CA ILE A 567 25.75 10.27 -20.17
C ILE A 567 26.26 9.77 -18.82
N THR A 568 26.04 10.57 -17.77
CA THR A 568 26.34 10.15 -16.40
C THR A 568 25.09 9.55 -15.79
N VAL A 569 25.18 8.28 -15.40
CA VAL A 569 24.14 7.55 -14.69
C VAL A 569 24.49 7.59 -13.20
N PRO A 570 23.69 8.25 -12.35
CA PRO A 570 23.98 8.34 -10.93
C PRO A 570 24.12 6.97 -10.26
N ALA A 571 24.80 6.93 -9.12
CA ALA A 571 24.83 5.76 -8.26
C ALA A 571 23.41 5.23 -7.98
N ASN A 572 23.26 3.90 -7.89
CA ASN A 572 22.00 3.22 -7.59
C ASN A 572 20.81 3.73 -8.42
N SER A 573 20.97 3.85 -9.74
CA SER A 573 19.91 4.35 -10.62
C SER A 573 19.79 3.55 -11.90
N HIS A 574 18.62 3.66 -12.54
CA HIS A 574 18.39 3.14 -13.87
C HIS A 574 18.34 4.28 -14.88
N LEU A 575 18.94 4.03 -16.04
CA LEU A 575 18.79 4.82 -17.25
C LEU A 575 17.82 4.12 -18.19
N LEU A 576 16.90 4.88 -18.77
CA LEU A 576 16.00 4.48 -19.83
C LEU A 576 16.22 5.43 -21.01
N LEU A 577 16.74 4.90 -22.12
CA LEU A 577 16.84 5.62 -23.38
C LEU A 577 15.56 5.41 -24.19
N VAL A 578 14.84 6.50 -24.44
CA VAL A 578 13.56 6.49 -25.15
C VAL A 578 13.77 6.98 -26.57
N LYS A 579 13.39 6.14 -27.54
CA LYS A 579 13.41 6.45 -28.97
C LYS A 579 12.31 7.47 -29.30
N PRO A 580 12.61 8.56 -30.01
CA PRO A 580 11.64 9.58 -30.40
C PRO A 580 10.63 9.09 -31.42
#